data_AF-A0A919KJS2-F1
#
_entry.id   AF-A0A919KJS2-F1
#
_cell.length_a   1.000
_cell.length_b   1.000
_cell.length_c   1.000
_cell.angle_alpha   90.00
_cell.angle_beta   90.00
_cell.angle_gamma   90.00
#
_symmetry.space_group_name_H-M   'P 1'
#
loop_
_entity.id
_entity.type
_entity.pdbx_description
1 polymer ?
#
loop_
_entity_poly.entity_id
_entity_poly.type
_entity_poly.pdbx_seq_one_letter_code
_entity_poly.pdbx_strand_id
1 'polypeptide(L)'
;MTDFTPYDAERSAFTRAALARLVLSDTSVDLAGAAGNLAITRFDDQTGPGGRVSEAAALREAADRLLTRAVIFERERGSSWEQIAHYLGTEPADAREQFTPAVDRWERAFEVPYRLDGTGRKRVPQLPTAAYDPETACRQLDLSVRLRAFFGDEHPVSGALRPDPTADGRLPLRYDLDGRVHRRNLGLFMHLLARFTNADFTTADWDAVTAHSASTEEGVRGTWYTHLVEGSTASLDVRIAQVTHDDDLVAVVVAGATDAGLRLRVDTLFEALGPGA
;
A
#
# COMPACT_ATOMS: atom_id res chain seq x y z
N MET A 1 -8.55 30.02 -22.49
CA MET A 1 -7.54 28.99 -22.18
C MET A 1 -8.13 28.15 -21.06
N THR A 2 -8.26 26.85 -21.27
CA THR A 2 -8.79 25.94 -20.25
C THR A 2 -7.83 25.91 -19.06
N ASP A 3 -8.29 26.39 -17.90
CA ASP A 3 -7.56 26.42 -16.61
C ASP A 3 -7.41 25.02 -15.96
N PHE A 4 -7.62 23.97 -16.74
CA PHE A 4 -7.79 22.61 -16.25
C PHE A 4 -6.85 21.68 -17.02
N THR A 5 -5.91 21.06 -16.31
CA THR A 5 -5.02 20.03 -16.84
C THR A 5 -5.64 18.63 -16.65
N PRO A 6 -5.25 17.61 -17.43
CA PRO A 6 -5.71 16.24 -17.23
C PRO A 6 -5.46 15.73 -15.79
N TYR A 7 -4.34 16.14 -15.21
CA TYR A 7 -3.95 15.82 -13.82
C TYR A 7 -4.90 16.40 -12.77
N ASP A 8 -5.64 17.49 -13.07
CA ASP A 8 -6.58 18.08 -12.12
C ASP A 8 -7.84 17.20 -11.95
N ALA A 9 -8.26 16.47 -12.99
CA ALA A 9 -9.34 15.49 -12.91
C ALA A 9 -8.90 14.20 -12.19
N GLU A 10 -7.69 13.73 -12.45
CA GLU A 10 -7.15 12.57 -11.74
C GLU A 10 -6.97 12.87 -10.25
N ARG A 11 -6.44 14.06 -9.91
CA ARG A 11 -6.27 14.50 -8.52
C ARG A 11 -7.58 14.66 -7.77
N SER A 12 -8.65 15.13 -8.43
CA SER A 12 -9.96 15.30 -7.78
C SER A 12 -10.62 13.99 -7.39
N ALA A 13 -10.17 12.86 -7.94
CA ALA A 13 -10.60 11.53 -7.54
C ALA A 13 -10.01 11.08 -6.19
N PHE A 14 -9.02 11.79 -5.63
CA PHE A 14 -8.39 11.44 -4.35
C PHE A 14 -8.73 12.45 -3.26
N THR A 15 -8.87 11.95 -2.02
CA THR A 15 -8.91 12.84 -0.86
C THR A 15 -7.53 13.45 -0.61
N ARG A 16 -7.47 14.59 0.07
CA ARG A 16 -6.18 15.22 0.43
C ARG A 16 -5.31 14.31 1.31
N ALA A 17 -5.94 13.57 2.23
CA ALA A 17 -5.24 12.57 3.04
C ALA A 17 -4.66 11.42 2.18
N ALA A 18 -5.39 10.96 1.15
CA ALA A 18 -4.89 9.95 0.23
C ALA A 18 -3.69 10.45 -0.58
N LEU A 19 -3.75 11.68 -1.09
CA LEU A 19 -2.62 12.31 -1.80
C LEU A 19 -1.40 12.49 -0.88
N ALA A 20 -1.61 12.91 0.37
CA ALA A 20 -0.54 13.01 1.36
C ALA A 20 0.08 11.64 1.67
N ARG A 21 -0.74 10.58 1.79
CA ARG A 21 -0.25 9.21 1.98
C ARG A 21 0.55 8.70 0.79
N LEU A 22 0.16 9.08 -0.42
CA LEU A 22 0.86 8.72 -1.65
C LEU A 22 2.24 9.39 -1.73
N VAL A 23 2.31 10.69 -1.41
CA VAL A 23 3.59 11.43 -1.30
C VAL A 23 4.49 10.85 -0.21
N LEU A 24 3.90 10.40 0.91
CA LEU A 24 4.64 9.70 1.96
C LEU A 24 5.21 8.37 1.46
N SER A 25 4.43 7.57 0.72
CA SER A 25 4.91 6.31 0.11
C SER A 25 6.04 6.55 -0.88
N ASP A 26 5.87 7.52 -1.78
CA ASP A 26 6.86 7.96 -2.77
C ASP A 26 8.20 8.30 -2.12
N THR A 27 8.16 9.19 -1.12
CA THR A 27 9.36 9.58 -0.37
C THR A 27 9.99 8.40 0.40
N SER A 28 9.19 7.43 0.86
CA SER A 28 9.69 6.22 1.53
C SER A 28 10.44 5.30 0.56
N VAL A 29 9.91 5.11 -0.64
CA VAL A 29 10.54 4.28 -1.67
C VAL A 29 11.87 4.88 -2.12
N ASP A 30 11.91 6.20 -2.30
CA ASP A 30 13.13 6.96 -2.60
C ASP A 30 14.18 6.80 -1.51
N LEU A 31 13.80 6.98 -0.23
CA LEU A 31 14.72 6.81 0.91
C LEU A 31 15.28 5.39 0.97
N ALA A 32 14.42 4.37 0.81
CA ALA A 32 14.85 2.98 0.78
C ALA A 32 15.79 2.68 -0.39
N GLY A 33 15.54 3.25 -1.57
CA GLY A 33 16.42 3.15 -2.73
C GLY A 33 17.79 3.80 -2.48
N ALA A 34 17.81 4.99 -1.90
CA ALA A 34 19.04 5.68 -1.53
C ALA A 34 19.86 4.89 -0.49
N ALA A 35 19.20 4.35 0.54
CA ALA A 35 19.85 3.50 1.54
C ALA A 35 20.40 2.21 0.91
N GLY A 36 19.64 1.57 0.02
CA GLY A 36 20.08 0.39 -0.72
C GLY A 36 21.31 0.66 -1.58
N ASN A 37 21.36 1.80 -2.27
CA ASN A 37 22.52 2.19 -3.08
C ASN A 37 23.77 2.41 -2.22
N LEU A 38 23.62 2.98 -1.02
CA LEU A 38 24.74 3.18 -0.09
C LEU A 38 25.33 1.85 0.41
N ALA A 39 24.54 0.79 0.49
CA ALA A 39 25.01 -0.54 0.88
C ALA A 39 25.83 -1.27 -0.22
N ILE A 40 25.81 -0.79 -1.46
CA ILE A 40 26.51 -1.41 -2.58
C ILE A 40 28.00 -1.03 -2.54
N THR A 41 28.86 -1.99 -2.18
CA THR A 41 30.32 -1.80 -2.11
C THR A 41 31.03 -1.89 -3.47
N ARG A 42 30.35 -2.40 -4.50
CA ARG A 42 30.94 -2.68 -5.83
C ARG A 42 31.57 -1.46 -6.51
N PHE A 43 31.16 -0.26 -6.14
CA PHE A 43 31.61 1.00 -6.77
C PHE A 43 32.47 1.86 -5.82
N ASP A 44 32.95 1.31 -4.72
CA ASP A 44 33.78 2.06 -3.75
C ASP A 44 35.08 2.57 -4.37
N ASP A 45 35.70 1.81 -5.27
CA ASP A 45 36.92 2.17 -5.99
C ASP A 45 36.72 3.32 -7.00
N GLN A 46 35.48 3.50 -7.47
CA GLN A 46 35.06 4.59 -8.37
C GLN A 46 34.54 5.81 -7.60
N THR A 47 34.35 5.68 -6.29
CA THR A 47 33.85 6.74 -5.44
C THR A 47 35.01 7.57 -4.92
N GLY A 48 35.07 8.85 -5.33
CA GLY A 48 36.11 9.76 -4.88
C GLY A 48 36.12 9.97 -3.35
N PRO A 49 37.21 10.49 -2.77
CA PRO A 49 37.29 10.79 -1.34
C PRO A 49 36.08 11.59 -0.85
N GLY A 50 35.42 11.11 0.21
CA GLY A 50 34.23 11.75 0.79
C GLY A 50 32.89 11.43 0.10
N GLY A 51 32.88 10.67 -1.01
CA GLY A 51 31.64 10.34 -1.72
C GLY A 51 30.61 9.60 -0.85
N ARG A 52 31.04 8.60 -0.07
CA ARG A 52 30.14 7.89 0.88
C ARG A 52 29.59 8.77 2.00
N VAL A 53 30.36 9.75 2.46
CA VAL A 53 29.88 10.75 3.44
C VAL A 53 28.85 11.67 2.78
N SER A 54 29.07 12.08 1.53
CA SER A 54 28.11 12.88 0.77
C SER A 54 26.79 12.12 0.54
N GLU A 55 26.85 10.83 0.21
CA GLU A 55 25.66 9.99 0.07
C GLU A 55 24.91 9.82 1.40
N ALA A 56 25.64 9.58 2.51
CA ALA A 56 25.03 9.49 3.84
C ALA A 56 24.39 10.81 4.28
N ALA A 57 24.97 11.96 3.93
CA ALA A 57 24.38 13.27 4.18
C ALA A 57 23.08 13.46 3.38
N ALA A 58 23.06 13.07 2.10
CA ALA A 58 21.85 13.10 1.28
C ALA A 58 20.75 12.16 1.82
N LEU A 59 21.13 11.02 2.40
CA LEU A 59 20.20 10.10 3.06
C LEU A 59 19.53 10.74 4.28
N ARG A 60 20.30 11.48 5.09
CA ARG A 60 19.73 12.25 6.22
C ARG A 60 18.71 13.28 5.73
N GLU A 61 19.04 14.05 4.69
CA GLU A 61 18.10 15.03 4.12
C GLU A 61 16.82 14.36 3.57
N ALA A 62 16.94 13.16 2.98
CA ALA A 62 15.79 12.39 2.54
C ALA A 62 14.93 11.91 3.71
N ALA A 63 15.55 11.52 4.84
CA ALA A 63 14.83 11.15 6.06
C ALA A 63 14.10 12.35 6.68
N ASP A 64 14.71 13.54 6.69
CA ASP A 64 14.06 14.78 7.17
C ASP A 64 12.84 15.15 6.30
N ARG A 65 12.98 14.98 4.97
CA ARG A 65 11.85 15.15 4.05
C ARG A 65 10.74 14.12 4.33
N LEU A 66 11.10 12.86 4.55
CA LEU A 66 10.13 11.80 4.88
C LEU A 66 9.35 12.14 6.16
N LEU A 67 10.04 12.57 7.21
CA LEU A 67 9.41 13.00 8.46
C LEU A 67 8.42 14.14 8.22
N THR A 68 8.81 15.13 7.42
CA THR A 68 7.90 16.23 7.04
C THR A 68 6.65 15.73 6.30
N ARG A 69 6.79 14.74 5.40
CA ARG A 69 5.64 14.13 4.71
C ARG A 69 4.75 13.33 5.66
N ALA A 70 5.32 12.65 6.63
CA ALA A 70 4.57 11.91 7.64
C ALA A 70 3.74 12.87 8.49
N VAL A 71 4.31 14.00 8.92
CA VAL A 71 3.59 15.05 9.66
C VAL A 71 2.44 15.63 8.82
N ILE A 72 2.66 15.92 7.54
CA ILE A 72 1.59 16.40 6.64
C ILE A 72 0.46 15.37 6.55
N PHE A 73 0.79 14.09 6.35
CA PHE A 73 -0.21 13.02 6.31
C PHE A 73 -1.00 12.91 7.62
N GLU A 74 -0.31 12.95 8.76
CA GLU A 74 -0.94 12.93 10.09
C GLU A 74 -1.88 14.13 10.31
N ARG A 75 -1.50 15.32 9.84
CA ARG A 75 -2.36 16.50 9.89
C ARG A 75 -3.60 16.36 9.00
N GLU A 76 -3.48 15.80 7.81
CA GLU A 76 -4.61 15.57 6.88
C GLU A 76 -5.62 14.53 7.42
N ARG A 77 -5.18 13.57 8.22
CA ARG A 77 -6.07 12.61 8.92
C ARG A 77 -6.61 13.12 10.26
N GLY A 78 -6.30 14.36 10.62
CA GLY A 78 -6.85 15.05 11.79
C GLY A 78 -6.05 14.92 13.09
N SER A 79 -4.83 14.37 13.06
CA SER A 79 -3.99 14.27 14.25
C SER A 79 -3.61 15.66 14.78
N SER A 80 -3.70 15.86 16.10
CA SER A 80 -3.35 17.13 16.75
C SER A 80 -1.84 17.32 16.87
N TRP A 81 -1.39 18.56 17.14
CA TRP A 81 0.02 18.83 17.36
C TRP A 81 0.55 18.14 18.62
N GLU A 82 -0.29 17.97 19.64
CA GLU A 82 0.04 17.23 20.86
C GLU A 82 0.30 15.75 20.57
N GLN A 83 -0.54 15.13 19.73
CA GLN A 83 -0.35 13.74 19.31
C GLN A 83 0.91 13.57 18.48
N ILE A 84 1.16 14.47 17.53
CA ILE A 84 2.36 14.43 16.69
C ILE A 84 3.61 14.62 17.56
N ALA A 85 3.63 15.62 18.42
CA ALA A 85 4.78 15.92 19.27
C ALA A 85 5.10 14.78 20.25
N HIS A 86 4.07 14.11 20.79
CA HIS A 86 4.24 12.91 21.60
C HIS A 86 5.05 11.82 20.88
N TYR A 87 4.73 11.52 19.61
CA TYR A 87 5.48 10.53 18.83
C TYR A 87 6.87 11.00 18.41
N LEU A 88 7.09 12.30 18.31
CA LEU A 88 8.39 12.89 18.02
C LEU A 88 9.29 13.05 19.24
N GLY A 89 8.76 12.88 20.45
CA GLY A 89 9.50 13.12 21.69
C GLY A 89 9.89 14.59 21.88
N THR A 90 9.05 15.52 21.42
CA THR A 90 9.27 16.97 21.50
C THR A 90 8.07 17.67 22.13
N GLU A 91 8.20 18.95 22.45
CA GLU A 91 7.07 19.76 22.92
C GLU A 91 6.11 20.11 21.76
N PRO A 92 4.79 20.20 22.01
CA PRO A 92 3.80 20.56 20.98
C PRO A 92 4.08 21.89 20.28
N ALA A 93 4.62 22.87 21.02
CA ALA A 93 4.99 24.18 20.48
C ALA A 93 6.12 24.06 19.44
N ASP A 94 7.16 23.28 19.75
CA ASP A 94 8.32 23.07 18.89
C ASP A 94 7.94 22.33 17.60
N ALA A 95 7.14 21.25 17.73
CA ALA A 95 6.61 20.53 16.57
C ALA A 95 5.79 21.46 15.66
N ARG A 96 4.92 22.28 16.26
CA ARG A 96 4.11 23.24 15.51
C ARG A 96 4.98 24.27 14.80
N GLU A 97 5.92 24.90 15.51
CA GLU A 97 6.84 25.88 14.92
C GLU A 97 7.62 25.28 13.74
N GLN A 98 8.14 24.07 13.92
CA GLN A 98 8.95 23.39 12.90
C GLN A 98 8.14 23.02 11.65
N PHE A 99 6.93 22.47 11.80
CA PHE A 99 6.22 21.85 10.69
C PHE A 99 5.07 22.68 10.10
N THR A 100 4.55 23.70 10.80
CA THR A 100 3.51 24.59 10.26
C THR A 100 3.85 25.15 8.88
N PRO A 101 5.08 25.66 8.60
CA PRO A 101 5.40 26.17 7.28
C PRO A 101 5.27 25.15 6.14
N ALA A 102 5.50 23.86 6.42
CA ALA A 102 5.34 22.79 5.44
C ALA A 102 3.87 22.42 5.22
N VAL A 103 3.08 22.39 6.29
CA VAL A 103 1.62 22.16 6.25
C VAL A 103 0.93 23.30 5.49
N ASP A 104 1.23 24.56 5.80
CA ASP A 104 0.65 25.73 5.12
C ASP A 104 0.98 25.74 3.62
N ARG A 105 2.21 25.32 3.26
CA ARG A 105 2.61 25.22 1.85
C ARG A 105 1.83 24.13 1.13
N TRP A 106 1.62 23.00 1.78
CA TRP A 106 0.81 21.90 1.26
C TRP A 106 -0.64 22.33 1.06
N GLU A 107 -1.26 22.98 2.05
CA GLU A 107 -2.61 23.53 1.96
C GLU A 107 -2.76 24.51 0.79
N ARG A 108 -1.85 25.49 0.71
CA ARG A 108 -1.85 26.50 -0.35
C ARG A 108 -1.63 25.92 -1.75
N ALA A 109 -0.94 24.78 -1.86
CA ALA A 109 -0.70 24.13 -3.15
C ALA A 109 -1.99 23.56 -3.78
N PHE A 110 -3.07 23.38 -3.02
CA PHE A 110 -4.38 23.05 -3.60
C PHE A 110 -5.14 24.27 -4.11
N GLU A 111 -4.92 25.43 -3.49
CA GLU A 111 -5.54 26.70 -3.90
C GLU A 111 -4.83 27.32 -5.09
N VAL A 112 -3.50 27.23 -5.12
CA VAL A 112 -2.63 27.75 -6.18
C VAL A 112 -1.73 26.61 -6.69
N PRO A 113 -2.25 25.68 -7.51
CA PRO A 113 -1.52 24.47 -7.91
C PRO A 113 -0.27 24.73 -8.74
N TYR A 114 -0.21 25.88 -9.40
CA TYR A 114 0.89 26.25 -10.27
C TYR A 114 1.46 27.61 -9.89
N ARG A 115 2.79 27.70 -9.90
CA ARG A 115 3.50 28.97 -9.94
C ARG A 115 4.24 29.10 -11.26
N LEU A 116 4.45 30.31 -11.74
CA LEU A 116 5.37 30.51 -12.85
C LEU A 116 6.81 30.42 -12.33
N ASP A 117 7.70 29.89 -13.16
CA ASP A 117 9.13 29.91 -12.93
C ASP A 117 9.69 31.35 -12.97
N GLY A 118 10.97 31.53 -12.64
CA GLY A 118 11.61 32.86 -12.65
C GLY A 118 11.59 33.57 -14.01
N THR A 119 11.29 32.84 -15.10
CA THR A 119 11.16 33.41 -16.45
C THR A 119 9.73 33.80 -16.81
N GLY A 120 8.74 33.41 -15.99
CA GLY A 120 7.31 33.64 -16.27
C GLY A 120 6.74 32.73 -17.35
N ARG A 121 7.52 31.81 -17.92
CA ARG A 121 7.13 31.02 -19.10
C ARG A 121 6.70 29.60 -18.75
N LYS A 122 7.29 29.00 -17.72
CA LYS A 122 7.02 27.62 -17.33
C LYS A 122 6.16 27.58 -16.08
N ARG A 123 5.04 26.86 -16.15
CA ARG A 123 4.25 26.50 -14.97
C ARG A 123 5.00 25.40 -14.21
N VAL A 124 5.24 25.64 -12.93
CA VAL A 124 5.86 24.72 -11.99
C VAL A 124 4.78 24.27 -11.01
N PRO A 125 4.45 22.97 -10.96
CA PRO A 125 3.56 22.43 -9.95
C PRO A 125 4.06 22.76 -8.54
N GLN A 126 3.15 23.16 -7.66
CA GLN A 126 3.47 23.39 -6.24
C GLN A 126 3.31 22.12 -5.41
N LEU A 127 2.45 21.20 -5.85
CA LEU A 127 2.32 19.88 -5.25
C LEU A 127 3.54 19.01 -5.58
N PRO A 128 3.97 18.14 -4.65
CA PRO A 128 4.93 17.07 -4.95
C PRO A 128 4.43 16.20 -6.10
N THR A 129 5.35 15.63 -6.89
CA THR A 129 5.05 14.85 -8.10
C THR A 129 3.98 13.78 -7.86
N ALA A 130 4.09 13.01 -6.77
CA ALA A 130 3.13 11.97 -6.46
C ALA A 130 1.72 12.48 -6.11
N ALA A 131 1.57 13.71 -5.59
CA ALA A 131 0.25 14.34 -5.41
C ALA A 131 -0.23 15.08 -6.66
N TYR A 132 0.69 15.45 -7.54
CA TYR A 132 0.41 16.12 -8.81
C TYR A 132 -0.10 15.14 -9.86
N ASP A 133 0.55 14.00 -10.01
CA ASP A 133 0.20 12.88 -10.92
C ASP A 133 0.01 11.58 -10.10
N PRO A 134 -1.14 11.46 -9.40
CA PRO A 134 -1.37 10.36 -8.47
C PRO A 134 -1.53 9.01 -9.16
N GLU A 135 -2.03 8.97 -10.40
CA GLU A 135 -2.20 7.71 -11.15
C GLU A 135 -0.84 7.09 -11.54
N THR A 136 0.09 7.90 -12.03
CA THR A 136 1.44 7.42 -12.32
C THR A 136 2.16 6.99 -11.04
N ALA A 137 2.05 7.76 -9.97
CA ALA A 137 2.65 7.41 -8.69
C ALA A 137 2.07 6.11 -8.12
N CYS A 138 0.76 5.90 -8.18
CA CYS A 138 0.12 4.63 -7.80
C CYS A 138 0.74 3.43 -8.54
N ARG A 139 0.82 3.49 -9.88
CA ARG A 139 1.40 2.40 -10.69
C ARG A 139 2.85 2.09 -10.32
N GLN A 140 3.66 3.13 -10.13
CA GLN A 140 5.08 2.98 -9.79
C GLN A 140 5.26 2.41 -8.38
N LEU A 141 4.46 2.87 -7.43
CA LEU A 141 4.52 2.42 -6.04
C LEU A 141 3.98 1.00 -5.87
N ASP A 142 2.88 0.65 -6.53
CA ASP A 142 2.35 -0.71 -6.54
C ASP A 142 3.39 -1.69 -7.11
N LEU A 143 4.04 -1.34 -8.23
CA LEU A 143 5.15 -2.12 -8.77
C LEU A 143 6.33 -2.22 -7.79
N SER A 144 6.75 -1.10 -7.20
CA SER A 144 7.91 -1.06 -6.29
C SER A 144 7.67 -1.91 -5.03
N VAL A 145 6.48 -1.85 -4.45
CA VAL A 145 6.15 -2.63 -3.25
C VAL A 145 6.03 -4.11 -3.62
N ARG A 146 5.35 -4.44 -4.72
CA ARG A 146 5.23 -5.83 -5.21
C ARG A 146 6.58 -6.50 -5.51
N LEU A 147 7.57 -5.75 -5.97
CA LEU A 147 8.93 -6.29 -6.17
C LEU A 147 9.71 -6.53 -4.87
N ARG A 148 9.29 -5.91 -3.76
CA ARG A 148 10.00 -5.97 -2.46
C ARG A 148 9.26 -6.82 -1.42
N ALA A 149 7.95 -6.93 -1.54
CA ALA A 149 7.09 -7.63 -0.61
C ALA A 149 6.55 -8.92 -1.24
N PHE A 150 6.38 -9.96 -0.42
CA PHE A 150 5.96 -11.30 -0.85
C PHE A 150 4.43 -11.52 -0.77
N PHE A 151 3.62 -10.46 -0.86
CA PHE A 151 2.16 -10.59 -0.97
C PHE A 151 1.69 -10.28 -2.40
N GLY A 152 0.73 -11.05 -2.89
CA GLY A 152 0.32 -11.06 -4.30
C GLY A 152 -0.59 -9.90 -4.74
N ASP A 153 -0.89 -8.95 -3.84
CA ASP A 153 -1.76 -7.82 -4.13
C ASP A 153 -1.27 -7.02 -5.35
N GLU A 154 -2.15 -6.82 -6.33
CA GLU A 154 -1.88 -6.03 -7.54
C GLU A 154 -1.80 -4.52 -7.23
N HIS A 155 -2.43 -4.08 -6.13
CA HIS A 155 -2.58 -2.68 -5.73
C HIS A 155 -2.22 -2.42 -4.25
N PRO A 156 -1.02 -2.83 -3.78
CA PRO A 156 -0.65 -2.80 -2.36
C PRO A 156 -0.52 -1.38 -1.79
N VAL A 157 -0.41 -0.35 -2.63
CA VAL A 157 -0.41 1.05 -2.22
C VAL A 157 -1.70 1.73 -2.64
N SER A 158 -2.14 1.53 -3.88
CA SER A 158 -3.25 2.32 -4.43
C SER A 158 -4.64 1.82 -4.04
N GLY A 159 -4.79 0.54 -3.68
CA GLY A 159 -6.09 -0.09 -3.41
C GLY A 159 -6.88 0.61 -2.30
N ALA A 160 -6.20 1.12 -1.27
CA ALA A 160 -6.81 1.81 -0.13
C ALA A 160 -6.86 3.34 -0.22
N LEU A 161 -6.30 3.92 -1.27
CA LEU A 161 -6.22 5.37 -1.43
C LEU A 161 -7.34 5.93 -2.32
N ARG A 162 -7.96 5.07 -3.12
CA ARG A 162 -9.08 5.47 -3.97
C ARG A 162 -10.36 5.48 -3.14
N PRO A 163 -11.15 6.56 -3.16
CA PRO A 163 -12.54 6.48 -2.71
C PRO A 163 -13.28 5.46 -3.57
N ASP A 164 -14.34 4.89 -3.00
CA ASP A 164 -15.20 3.90 -3.66
C ASP A 164 -15.48 4.27 -5.12
N PRO A 165 -15.57 3.27 -6.02
CA PRO A 165 -15.39 3.44 -7.45
C PRO A 165 -16.34 4.50 -8.04
N THR A 166 -15.82 5.14 -9.08
CA THR A 166 -16.51 6.11 -9.94
C THR A 166 -17.91 5.63 -10.35
N ALA A 167 -18.76 6.61 -10.70
CA ALA A 167 -20.17 6.49 -11.10
C ALA A 167 -20.52 5.45 -12.21
N ASP A 168 -19.56 4.67 -12.69
CA ASP A 168 -19.70 3.58 -13.66
C ASP A 168 -20.16 2.24 -13.04
N GLY A 169 -20.46 2.21 -11.74
CA GLY A 169 -21.14 1.06 -11.11
C GLY A 169 -20.32 -0.23 -11.04
N ARG A 170 -18.99 -0.16 -11.22
CA ARG A 170 -18.11 -1.25 -10.77
C ARG A 170 -18.19 -1.31 -9.25
N LEU A 171 -18.43 -2.49 -8.71
CA LEU A 171 -18.45 -2.72 -7.26
C LEU A 171 -17.11 -2.28 -6.64
N PRO A 172 -17.07 -1.93 -5.33
CA PRO A 172 -15.82 -1.65 -4.62
C PRO A 172 -14.75 -2.68 -4.99
N LEU A 173 -13.51 -2.24 -5.19
CA LEU A 173 -12.38 -3.15 -5.25
C LEU A 173 -12.40 -3.95 -3.95
N ARG A 174 -12.94 -5.17 -4.00
CA ARG A 174 -12.76 -6.14 -2.94
C ARG A 174 -11.25 -6.32 -2.85
N TYR A 175 -10.71 -6.07 -1.66
CA TYR A 175 -9.31 -6.36 -1.38
C TYR A 175 -9.18 -7.88 -1.46
N ASP A 176 -8.74 -8.34 -2.62
CA ASP A 176 -8.42 -9.72 -2.90
C ASP A 176 -6.98 -9.90 -2.42
N LEU A 177 -6.82 -10.56 -1.26
CA LEU A 177 -5.51 -10.95 -0.75
C LEU A 177 -5.18 -12.32 -1.32
N ASP A 178 -4.19 -12.41 -2.19
CA ASP A 178 -3.77 -13.67 -2.78
C ASP A 178 -2.41 -14.15 -2.27
N GLY A 179 -2.31 -15.47 -2.19
CA GLY A 179 -1.10 -16.14 -1.76
C GLY A 179 -1.16 -17.64 -2.05
N ARG A 180 -0.08 -18.32 -1.70
CA ARG A 180 0.05 -19.78 -1.84
C ARG A 180 0.13 -20.40 -0.46
N VAL A 181 -0.58 -21.50 -0.26
CA VAL A 181 -0.62 -22.25 1.00
C VAL A 181 -0.29 -23.70 0.71
N HIS A 182 0.51 -24.35 1.57
CA HIS A 182 0.71 -25.79 1.45
C HIS A 182 -0.63 -26.52 1.58
N ARG A 183 -0.86 -27.53 0.72
CA ARG A 183 -2.11 -28.30 0.71
C ARG A 183 -2.42 -28.92 2.07
N ARG A 184 -1.39 -29.43 2.77
CA ARG A 184 -1.50 -29.95 4.15
C ARG A 184 -1.94 -28.90 5.18
N ASN A 185 -1.68 -27.62 4.92
CA ASN A 185 -2.00 -26.49 5.79
C ASN A 185 -3.34 -25.82 5.43
N LEU A 186 -3.96 -26.15 4.30
CA LEU A 186 -5.19 -25.50 3.84
C LEU A 186 -6.33 -25.63 4.88
N GLY A 187 -6.45 -26.78 5.55
CA GLY A 187 -7.46 -26.96 6.61
C GLY A 187 -7.23 -26.05 7.80
N LEU A 188 -5.98 -25.88 8.23
CA LEU A 188 -5.61 -24.94 9.30
C LEU A 188 -5.86 -23.49 8.88
N PHE A 189 -5.54 -23.14 7.63
CA PHE A 189 -5.79 -21.82 7.05
C PHE A 189 -7.28 -21.47 7.10
N MET A 190 -8.16 -22.35 6.59
CA MET A 190 -9.62 -22.14 6.61
C MET A 190 -10.17 -22.02 8.02
N HIS A 191 -9.70 -22.86 8.95
CA HIS A 191 -10.12 -22.81 10.35
C HIS A 191 -9.73 -21.49 11.03
N LEU A 192 -8.52 -20.98 10.76
CA LEU A 192 -8.06 -19.71 11.33
C LEU A 192 -8.81 -18.51 10.73
N LEU A 193 -9.13 -18.53 9.43
CA LEU A 193 -9.98 -17.51 8.81
C LEU A 193 -11.36 -17.46 9.47
N ALA A 194 -12.02 -18.61 9.62
CA ALA A 194 -13.31 -18.69 10.28
C ALA A 194 -13.24 -18.18 11.73
N ARG A 195 -12.16 -18.49 12.45
CA ARG A 195 -11.94 -17.96 13.80
C ARG A 195 -11.77 -16.44 13.81
N PHE A 196 -11.11 -15.85 12.81
CA PHE A 196 -10.93 -14.40 12.73
C PHE A 196 -12.23 -13.66 12.41
N THR A 197 -13.16 -14.31 11.70
CA THR A 197 -14.48 -13.76 11.38
C THR A 197 -15.57 -14.15 12.40
N ASN A 198 -15.23 -15.02 13.36
CA ASN A 198 -16.18 -15.65 14.27
C ASN A 198 -17.30 -16.39 13.51
N ALA A 199 -16.89 -17.16 12.49
CA ALA A 199 -17.72 -18.10 11.75
C ALA A 199 -17.59 -19.52 12.32
N ASP A 200 -18.66 -20.29 12.22
CA ASP A 200 -18.62 -21.73 12.48
C ASP A 200 -18.10 -22.45 11.22
N PHE A 201 -16.93 -23.07 11.32
CA PHE A 201 -16.35 -23.87 10.24
C PHE A 201 -16.35 -25.35 10.62
N THR A 202 -17.18 -26.12 9.95
CA THR A 202 -17.48 -27.52 10.28
C THR A 202 -16.68 -28.49 9.43
N THR A 203 -16.72 -29.78 9.80
CA THR A 203 -16.16 -30.85 8.98
C THR A 203 -16.82 -30.93 7.60
N ALA A 204 -18.11 -30.62 7.49
CA ALA A 204 -18.83 -30.62 6.22
C ALA A 204 -18.33 -29.51 5.28
N ASP A 205 -18.00 -28.33 5.83
CA ASP A 205 -17.40 -27.24 5.07
C ASP A 205 -16.02 -27.63 4.55
N TRP A 206 -15.23 -28.32 5.38
CA TRP A 206 -13.93 -28.85 4.98
C TRP A 206 -14.02 -29.91 3.89
N ASP A 207 -14.97 -30.84 3.98
CA ASP A 207 -15.21 -31.86 2.96
C ASP A 207 -15.61 -31.22 1.62
N ALA A 208 -16.43 -30.16 1.66
CA ALA A 208 -16.81 -29.40 0.48
C ALA A 208 -15.60 -28.70 -0.16
N VAL A 209 -14.76 -28.03 0.64
CA VAL A 209 -13.52 -27.38 0.16
C VAL A 209 -12.58 -28.41 -0.47
N THR A 210 -12.39 -29.56 0.16
CA THR A 210 -11.49 -30.62 -0.33
C THR A 210 -12.01 -31.24 -1.63
N ALA A 211 -13.31 -31.54 -1.71
CA ALA A 211 -13.91 -32.15 -2.89
C ALA A 211 -13.85 -31.23 -4.12
N HIS A 212 -14.12 -29.94 -3.94
CA HIS A 212 -14.17 -29.00 -5.06
C HIS A 212 -12.80 -28.46 -5.44
N SER A 213 -11.87 -28.26 -4.50
CA SER A 213 -10.52 -27.78 -4.81
C SER A 213 -9.67 -28.77 -5.62
N ALA A 214 -10.02 -30.07 -5.63
CA ALA A 214 -9.32 -31.07 -6.43
C ALA A 214 -9.57 -30.94 -7.94
N SER A 215 -10.62 -30.22 -8.35
CA SER A 215 -11.03 -30.07 -9.76
C SER A 215 -10.70 -28.70 -10.37
N THR A 216 -9.94 -27.86 -9.67
CA THR A 216 -9.74 -26.45 -10.05
C THR A 216 -8.26 -26.15 -10.32
N GLU A 217 -7.97 -25.37 -11.37
CA GLU A 217 -6.61 -25.06 -11.81
C GLU A 217 -6.33 -23.55 -11.77
N GLU A 218 -5.17 -23.14 -11.24
CA GLU A 218 -4.77 -21.73 -11.09
C GLU A 218 -4.81 -20.97 -12.42
N GLY A 219 -4.37 -21.61 -13.51
CA GLY A 219 -4.33 -21.04 -14.86
C GLY A 219 -5.68 -20.70 -15.48
N VAL A 220 -6.79 -21.21 -14.92
CA VAL A 220 -8.14 -20.97 -15.45
C VAL A 220 -8.99 -20.27 -14.38
N ARG A 221 -8.88 -18.93 -14.29
CA ARG A 221 -9.57 -18.09 -13.29
C ARG A 221 -11.08 -18.36 -13.14
N GLY A 222 -11.76 -18.77 -14.22
CA GLY A 222 -13.19 -19.10 -14.20
C GLY A 222 -13.54 -20.43 -13.50
N THR A 223 -12.55 -21.22 -13.10
CA THR A 223 -12.76 -22.53 -12.46
C THR A 223 -12.47 -22.53 -10.96
N TRP A 224 -12.04 -21.39 -10.39
CA TRP A 224 -11.69 -21.34 -8.96
C TRP A 224 -12.90 -21.66 -8.09
N TYR A 225 -12.73 -22.59 -7.15
CA TYR A 225 -13.78 -22.91 -6.19
C TYR A 225 -13.88 -21.76 -5.20
N THR A 226 -15.09 -21.22 -5.03
CA THR A 226 -15.34 -20.15 -4.06
C THR A 226 -16.10 -20.71 -2.86
N HIS A 227 -15.52 -20.54 -1.68
CA HIS A 227 -16.14 -20.86 -0.40
C HIS A 227 -16.39 -19.56 0.36
N LEU A 228 -17.64 -19.37 0.80
CA LEU A 228 -18.03 -18.20 1.59
C LEU A 228 -17.90 -18.53 3.08
N VAL A 229 -17.09 -17.77 3.79
CA VAL A 229 -16.95 -17.82 5.25
C VAL A 229 -17.81 -16.72 5.86
N GLU A 230 -19.02 -17.07 6.29
CA GLU A 230 -19.96 -16.14 6.92
C GLU A 230 -19.74 -16.08 8.44
N GLY A 231 -19.03 -15.06 8.90
CA GLY A 231 -18.79 -14.82 10.31
C GLY A 231 -19.61 -13.66 10.87
N SER A 232 -19.76 -13.60 12.19
CA SER A 232 -20.48 -12.50 12.83
C SER A 232 -19.75 -11.15 12.76
N THR A 233 -18.43 -11.14 12.51
CA THR A 233 -17.64 -9.91 12.41
C THR A 233 -17.28 -9.52 10.98
N ALA A 234 -17.23 -10.47 10.05
CA ALA A 234 -16.97 -10.23 8.63
C ALA A 234 -17.38 -11.44 7.78
N SER A 235 -17.64 -11.20 6.49
CA SER A 235 -17.87 -12.25 5.49
C SER A 235 -16.70 -12.26 4.51
N LEU A 236 -16.10 -13.43 4.30
CA LEU A 236 -14.96 -13.59 3.39
C LEU A 236 -15.30 -14.54 2.25
N ASP A 237 -14.98 -14.14 1.02
CA ASP A 237 -15.02 -15.03 -0.14
C ASP A 237 -13.63 -15.61 -0.35
N VAL A 238 -13.45 -16.90 -0.07
CA VAL A 238 -12.19 -17.61 -0.23
C VAL A 238 -12.22 -18.40 -1.53
N ARG A 239 -11.42 -17.99 -2.51
CA ARG A 239 -11.30 -18.67 -3.81
C ARG A 239 -10.05 -19.54 -3.79
N ILE A 240 -10.17 -20.78 -4.27
CA ILE A 240 -9.15 -21.82 -4.12
C ILE A 240 -8.94 -22.54 -5.46
N ALA A 241 -7.67 -22.69 -5.86
CA ALA A 241 -7.26 -23.44 -7.05
C ALA A 241 -5.95 -24.21 -6.85
N GLN A 242 -5.80 -25.37 -7.49
CA GLN A 242 -4.52 -26.08 -7.51
C GLN A 242 -3.48 -25.29 -8.30
N VAL A 243 -2.27 -25.15 -7.76
CA VAL A 243 -1.16 -24.53 -8.47
C VAL A 243 -0.74 -25.43 -9.63
N THR A 244 -0.70 -24.88 -10.85
CA THR A 244 -0.30 -25.68 -12.02
C THR A 244 1.17 -26.07 -11.88
N HIS A 245 1.48 -27.37 -11.92
CA HIS A 245 2.82 -27.96 -11.76
C HIS A 245 3.37 -28.00 -10.33
N ASP A 246 2.54 -27.80 -9.30
CA ASP A 246 2.93 -28.02 -7.89
C ASP A 246 1.76 -28.56 -7.07
N ASP A 247 1.69 -29.89 -6.91
CA ASP A 247 0.60 -30.59 -6.22
C ASP A 247 0.58 -30.36 -4.69
N ASP A 248 1.67 -29.81 -4.13
CA ASP A 248 1.77 -29.50 -2.70
C ASP A 248 1.31 -28.06 -2.39
N LEU A 249 1.09 -27.23 -3.40
CA LEU A 249 0.65 -25.84 -3.22
C LEU A 249 -0.75 -25.61 -3.77
N VAL A 250 -1.49 -24.77 -3.04
CA VAL A 250 -2.81 -24.31 -3.42
C VAL A 250 -2.78 -22.79 -3.49
N ALA A 251 -3.25 -22.24 -4.60
CA ALA A 251 -3.45 -20.81 -4.78
C ALA A 251 -4.76 -20.43 -4.08
N VAL A 252 -4.69 -19.43 -3.22
CA VAL A 252 -5.83 -18.97 -2.42
C VAL A 252 -5.94 -17.46 -2.55
N VAL A 253 -7.17 -16.98 -2.80
CA VAL A 253 -7.53 -15.56 -2.80
C VAL A 253 -8.60 -15.36 -1.73
N VAL A 254 -8.36 -14.47 -0.79
CA VAL A 254 -9.31 -14.08 0.25
C VAL A 254 -9.83 -12.69 -0.05
N ALA A 255 -11.12 -12.57 -0.33
CA ALA A 255 -11.80 -11.32 -0.58
C ALA A 255 -12.75 -10.97 0.56
N GLY A 256 -13.08 -9.68 0.72
CA GLY A 256 -14.06 -9.22 1.72
C GLY A 256 -13.46 -8.86 3.08
N ALA A 257 -12.13 -8.91 3.24
CA ALA A 257 -11.45 -8.43 4.44
C ALA A 257 -11.45 -6.90 4.50
N THR A 258 -12.54 -6.29 4.96
CA THR A 258 -12.70 -4.84 4.98
C THR A 258 -11.88 -4.16 6.09
N ASP A 259 -11.67 -4.84 7.23
CA ASP A 259 -10.87 -4.35 8.35
C ASP A 259 -9.35 -4.57 8.15
N ALA A 260 -8.54 -3.56 8.48
CA ALA A 260 -7.09 -3.62 8.36
C ALA A 260 -6.45 -4.66 9.31
N GLY A 261 -7.02 -4.85 10.51
CA GLY A 261 -6.56 -5.87 11.45
C GLY A 261 -6.80 -7.27 10.90
N LEU A 262 -7.95 -7.50 10.26
CA LEU A 262 -8.26 -8.74 9.57
C LEU A 262 -7.33 -8.98 8.38
N ARG A 263 -7.06 -7.96 7.54
CA ARG A 263 -6.12 -8.09 6.40
C ARG A 263 -4.73 -8.52 6.85
N LEU A 264 -4.18 -7.85 7.87
CA LEU A 264 -2.87 -8.20 8.43
C LEU A 264 -2.82 -9.66 8.91
N ARG A 265 -3.90 -10.13 9.54
CA ARG A 265 -3.99 -11.52 9.99
C ARG A 265 -4.01 -12.50 8.82
N VAL A 266 -4.75 -12.19 7.75
CA VAL A 266 -4.78 -13.01 6.53
C VAL A 266 -3.39 -13.07 5.88
N ASP A 267 -2.70 -11.94 5.75
CA ASP A 267 -1.33 -11.90 5.22
C ASP A 267 -0.36 -12.72 6.09
N THR A 268 -0.48 -12.60 7.41
CA THR A 268 0.32 -13.41 8.34
C THR A 268 0.08 -14.91 8.15
N LEU A 269 -1.14 -15.33 7.81
CA LEU A 269 -1.42 -16.73 7.49
C LEU A 269 -0.75 -17.18 6.19
N PHE A 270 -0.72 -16.33 5.16
CA PHE A 270 0.00 -16.64 3.92
C PHE A 270 1.49 -16.81 4.17
N GLU A 271 2.09 -15.95 4.98
CA GLU A 271 3.50 -16.07 5.35
C GLU A 271 3.79 -17.33 6.17
N ALA A 272 2.96 -17.60 7.18
CA ALA A 272 3.18 -18.71 8.12
C ALA A 272 2.81 -20.09 7.58
N LEU A 273 1.95 -20.19 6.56
CA LEU A 273 1.46 -21.46 6.02
C LEU A 273 1.82 -21.68 4.54
N GLY A 274 2.45 -20.69 3.91
CA GLY A 274 2.91 -20.73 2.53
C GLY A 274 4.26 -21.44 2.34
N PRO A 275 4.82 -21.38 1.12
CA PRO A 275 6.01 -22.14 0.73
C PRO A 275 7.32 -21.74 1.46
N GLY A 276 7.31 -20.64 2.21
CA GLY A 276 8.46 -20.18 3.00
C GLY A 276 8.48 -20.68 4.45
N ALA A 277 7.47 -21.45 4.87
CA ALA A 277 7.25 -21.88 6.25
C ALA A 277 7.86 -23.26 6.59
#